data_AF-A0A955BHH3-F1
#
_entry.id   AF-A0A955BHH3-F1
#
_cell.length_a   1.000
_cell.length_b   1.000
_cell.length_c   1.000
_cell.angle_alpha   90.00
_cell.angle_beta   90.00
_cell.angle_gamma   90.00
#
_symmetry.space_group_name_H-M   'P 1'
#
loop_
_entity.id
_entity.type
_entity.pdbx_description
1 polymer ?
#
loop_
_entity_poly.entity_id
_entity_poly.type
_entity_poly.pdbx_seq_one_letter_code
_entity_poly.pdbx_strand_id
1 'polypeptide(L)' 'GKAKYLGGVGTKITGITRRKFKPNLQRIRVSTAKGGVKTVRVCTQCMRSGAVTRAVRQRPFRLPVQK' A
#
# COMPACT_ATOMS: atom_id res chain seq x y z
N GLY A 1 -1.64 6.39 34.27
CA GLY A 1 -1.63 5.41 35.38
C GLY A 1 -2.14 6.08 36.64
N LYS A 2 -2.56 5.29 37.64
CA LYS A 2 -2.88 5.77 38.98
C LYS A 2 -1.67 6.51 39.57
N ALA A 3 -1.93 7.53 40.39
CA ALA A 3 -0.90 8.23 41.12
C ALA A 3 -0.13 7.26 42.03
N LYS A 4 1.14 7.55 42.31
CA LYS A 4 2.03 6.65 43.06
C LYS A 4 1.48 6.29 44.45
N TYR A 5 0.85 7.26 45.10
CA TYR A 5 0.24 7.10 46.42
C TYR A 5 -1.02 6.19 46.44
N LEU A 6 -1.63 5.92 45.28
CA LEU A 6 -2.75 4.98 45.13
C LEU A 6 -2.28 3.58 44.67
N GLY A 7 -0.99 3.27 44.86
CA GLY A 7 -0.38 2.01 44.43
C GLY A 7 -0.11 1.90 42.92
N GLY A 8 -0.10 3.02 42.19
CA GLY A 8 0.26 3.07 40.78
C GLY A 8 1.73 3.42 40.53
N VAL A 9 2.19 3.38 39.27
CA VAL A 9 3.55 3.81 38.89
C VAL A 9 3.69 5.35 38.89
N GLY A 10 2.58 6.09 38.89
CA GLY A 10 2.59 7.56 38.84
C GLY A 10 2.77 8.16 37.44
N THR A 11 2.97 7.34 36.41
CA THR A 11 3.09 7.81 35.02
C THR A 11 1.74 7.81 34.31
N LYS A 12 1.20 8.99 34.02
CA LYS A 12 0.17 9.18 32.99
C LYS A 12 0.92 9.55 31.71
N ILE A 13 1.30 8.54 30.92
CA ILE A 13 1.95 8.78 29.62
C ILE A 13 0.92 9.48 28.73
N THR A 14 1.01 10.81 28.62
CA THR A 14 0.21 11.67 27.74
C THR A 14 0.88 11.88 26.38
N GLY A 15 1.89 11.06 26.05
CA GLY A 15 2.63 11.12 24.80
C GLY A 15 1.74 10.74 23.62
N ILE A 16 0.96 11.69 23.10
CA ILE A 16 0.20 11.52 21.86
C ILE A 16 1.14 11.88 20.71
N THR A 17 1.91 10.91 20.22
CA THR A 17 2.68 11.09 18.99
C THR A 17 1.71 11.06 17.81
N ARG A 18 1.72 12.11 16.98
CA ARG A 18 0.88 12.16 15.77
C ARG A 18 1.38 11.12 14.76
N ARG A 19 0.59 10.07 14.53
CA ARG A 19 0.85 9.09 13.46
C ARG A 19 0.27 9.55 12.13
N LYS A 20 0.96 9.24 11.04
CA LYS A 20 0.46 9.45 9.67
C LYS A 20 -0.17 8.14 9.17
N PHE A 21 -1.45 8.16 8.88
CA PHE A 21 -2.11 7.04 8.21
C PHE A 21 -1.99 7.20 6.71
N LYS A 22 -1.21 6.34 6.09
CA LYS A 22 -1.14 6.28 4.63
C LYS A 22 -2.25 5.34 4.13
N PRO A 23 -2.83 5.59 2.94
CA PRO A 23 -3.66 4.60 2.29
C PRO A 23 -2.83 3.33 2.04
N ASN A 24 -3.50 2.21 1.80
CA ASN A 24 -2.81 0.95 1.47
C ASN A 24 -2.09 1.10 0.11
N LEU A 25 -0.80 1.45 0.16
CA LEU A 25 0.07 1.68 -0.98
C LEU A 25 0.75 0.38 -1.38
N GLN A 26 0.47 -0.08 -2.59
CA GLN A 26 1.01 -1.31 -3.16
C GLN A 26 2.10 -0.99 -4.18
N ARG A 27 3.21 -1.73 -4.13
CA ARG A 27 4.31 -1.61 -5.11
C ARG A 27 3.96 -2.46 -6.33
N ILE A 28 3.63 -1.84 -7.45
CA ILE A 28 3.24 -2.54 -8.67
C ILE A 28 3.98 -2.01 -9.90
N ARG A 29 4.07 -2.86 -10.93
CA ARG A 29 4.57 -2.50 -12.27
C ARG A 29 3.42 -1.95 -13.10
N VAL A 30 3.55 -0.71 -13.56
CA VAL A 30 2.55 0.04 -14.31
C VAL A 30 3.07 0.31 -15.72
N SER A 31 2.20 0.16 -16.72
CA SER A 31 2.50 0.60 -18.08
C SER A 31 2.33 2.11 -18.19
N THR A 32 3.37 2.80 -18.62
CA THR A 32 3.37 4.25 -18.86
C THR A 32 2.75 4.51 -20.23
N ALA A 33 2.03 5.64 -20.38
CA ALA A 33 1.47 6.06 -21.68
C ALA A 33 2.52 6.15 -22.82
N LYS A 34 3.80 6.32 -22.46
CA LYS A 34 4.94 6.38 -23.39
C LYS A 34 5.57 5.00 -23.72
N GLY A 35 4.88 3.89 -23.44
CA GLY A 35 5.32 2.53 -23.82
C GLY A 35 6.31 1.83 -22.88
N GLY A 36 6.69 2.45 -21.76
CA GLY A 36 7.61 1.85 -20.77
C GLY A 36 6.94 1.27 -19.53
N VAL A 37 7.62 0.35 -18.82
CA VAL A 37 7.14 -0.19 -17.54
C VAL A 37 7.89 0.45 -16.37
N LYS A 38 7.16 1.00 -15.40
CA LYS A 38 7.74 1.59 -14.18
C LYS A 38 7.18 0.92 -12.93
N THR A 39 8.01 0.83 -11.89
CA THR A 39 7.58 0.35 -10.57
C THR A 39 7.18 1.56 -9.74
N VAL A 40 5.90 1.63 -9.35
CA VAL A 40 5.33 2.79 -8.64
C VAL A 40 4.53 2.30 -7.43
N ARG A 41 4.42 3.16 -6.40
CA ARG A 41 3.50 2.94 -5.27
C ARG A 41 2.12 3.47 -5.65
N VAL A 42 1.14 2.58 -5.68
CA VAL A 42 -0.22 2.89 -6.11
C VAL A 42 -1.21 2.56 -5.00
N CYS A 43 -2.23 3.39 -4.82
CA CYS A 43 -3.26 3.15 -3.82
C CYS A 43 -4.16 1.97 -4.25
N THR A 44 -4.59 1.12 -3.31
CA THR A 44 -5.49 -0.01 -3.63
C THR A 44 -6.81 0.43 -4.27
N GLN A 45 -7.36 1.57 -3.88
CA GLN A 45 -8.54 2.17 -4.50
C GLN A 45 -8.30 2.49 -5.98
N CYS A 46 -7.13 3.04 -6.31
CA CYS A 46 -6.70 3.37 -7.67
C CYS A 46 -6.57 2.11 -8.54
N MET A 47 -6.15 0.99 -7.94
CA MET A 47 -6.11 -0.30 -8.63
C MET A 47 -7.52 -0.85 -8.85
N ARG A 48 -8.42 -0.67 -7.89
CA ARG A 48 -9.81 -1.15 -7.96
C ARG A 48 -10.64 -0.37 -8.97
N SER A 49 -10.40 0.94 -9.11
CA SER A 49 -11.10 1.81 -10.06
C SER A 49 -10.56 1.73 -11.49
N GLY A 50 -9.49 0.97 -11.75
CA GLY A 50 -8.89 0.86 -13.08
C GLY A 50 -8.12 2.11 -13.53
N ALA A 51 -7.89 3.09 -12.65
CA ALA A 51 -7.14 4.30 -12.96
C ALA A 51 -5.66 4.04 -13.33
N VAL A 52 -5.16 2.83 -13.05
CA VAL A 52 -3.78 2.44 -13.32
C VAL A 52 -3.74 1.10 -14.04
N THR A 53 -3.18 1.08 -15.25
CA THR A 53 -2.97 -0.14 -16.03
C THR A 53 -1.74 -0.90 -15.55
N ARG A 54 -1.95 -2.11 -15.03
CA ARG A 54 -0.86 -3.00 -14.62
C ARG A 54 -0.15 -3.55 -15.84
N ALA A 55 1.18 -3.65 -15.76
CA ALA A 55 1.96 -4.35 -16.78
C ALA A 55 1.66 -5.86 -16.68
N VAL A 56 1.09 -6.43 -17.76
CA VAL A 56 0.78 -7.85 -17.84
C VAL A 56 2.07 -8.63 -18.12
N ARG A 57 2.50 -9.48 -17.17
CA ARG A 57 3.61 -10.41 -17.38
C ARG A 57 3.10 -11.60 -18.20
N GLN A 58 3.40 -11.63 -19.49
CA GLN A 58 3.13 -12.80 -20.32
C GLN A 58 4.03 -13.96 -19.88
N ARG A 59 3.46 -15.17 -19.83
CA ARG A 59 4.24 -16.39 -19.61
C ARG A 59 5.05 -16.68 -20.87
N PRO A 60 6.29 -17.21 -20.76
CA PRO A 60 7.20 -17.35 -21.90
C PRO A 60 6.74 -18.34 -22.99
N PHE A 61 5.70 -19.13 -22.75
CA PHE A 61 5.06 -19.93 -23.79
C PHE A 61 3.57 -20.10 -23.47
N ARG A 62 2.71 -19.73 -24.42
CA ARG A 62 1.27 -19.99 -24.37
C ARG A 62 0.85 -20.35 -25.80
N LEU A 63 0.38 -21.57 -26.01
CA LEU A 63 -0.22 -21.94 -27.29
C LEU A 63 -1.45 -21.04 -27.52
N PRO A 64 -1.64 -20.46 -28.71
CA PRO A 64 -2.88 -19.76 -29.01
C PRO A 64 -4.03 -20.76 -28.92
N VAL A 65 -5.04 -20.45 -28.10
CA VAL A 65 -6.28 -21.24 -28.06
C VAL A 65 -6.93 -21.06 -29.44
N GLN A 66 -7.00 -22.13 -30.22
CA GLN A 66 -7.65 -22.15 -31.52
C GLN A 66 -9.15 -21.86 -31.30
N LYS A 67 -9.70 -20.93 -32.08
CA LYS A 67 -11.09 -20.46 -31.98
C LYS A 67 -12.09 -21.58 -32.22
#